data_AF-A0A7T1HLH8-F1
#
_entry.id   AF-A0A7T1HLH8-F1
#
_cell.length_a   1.000
_cell.length_b   1.000
_cell.length_c   1.000
_cell.angle_alpha   90.00
_cell.angle_beta   90.00
_cell.angle_gamma   90.00
#
_symmetry.space_group_name_H-M   'P 1'
#
loop_
_entity.id
_entity.type
_entity.pdbx_description
1 polymer ?
#
loop_
_entity_poly.entity_id
_entity_poly.type
_entity_poly.pdbx_seq_one_letter_code
_entity_poly.pdbx_strand_id
1 'polypeptide(L)'
;MALDLNDPELEFSDLVYAYQSWVMAVINDEKLGGEERLLTDDIAEDALNSMRFLPGEVTSAIETSLARVYDVDPDELAELLFPGED
;
A
#
# COMPACT_ATOMS: atom_id res chain seq x y z
N MET A 1 -10.95 -0.69 8.29
CA MET A 1 -12.28 -0.31 7.77
C MET A 1 -12.24 -0.74 6.33
N ALA A 2 -13.08 -1.68 5.93
CA ALA A 2 -13.04 -2.22 4.58
C ALA A 2 -13.47 -1.14 3.58
N LEU A 3 -12.80 -1.07 2.44
CA LEU A 3 -13.07 -0.12 1.38
C LEU A 3 -14.35 -0.54 0.64
N ASP A 4 -15.40 0.28 0.70
CA ASP A 4 -16.62 0.07 -0.10
C ASP A 4 -16.65 1.01 -1.31
N LEU A 5 -16.41 0.44 -2.49
CA LEU A 5 -16.43 1.16 -3.77
C LEU A 5 -17.82 1.67 -4.17
N ASN A 6 -18.88 1.21 -3.51
CA ASN A 6 -20.26 1.67 -3.76
C ASN A 6 -20.71 2.75 -2.77
N ASP A 7 -19.87 3.10 -1.78
CA ASP A 7 -20.19 4.12 -0.81
C ASP A 7 -20.25 5.50 -1.48
N PRO A 8 -21.40 6.20 -1.46
CA PRO A 8 -21.50 7.55 -2.01
C PRO A 8 -20.65 8.57 -1.26
N GLU A 9 -20.20 8.27 -0.04
CA GLU A 9 -19.32 9.11 0.77
C GLU A 9 -17.84 8.77 0.57
N LEU A 10 -17.49 7.81 -0.31
CA LEU A 10 -16.11 7.44 -0.60
C LEU A 10 -15.32 8.63 -1.15
N GLU A 11 -14.22 8.97 -0.47
CA GLU A 11 -13.33 10.05 -0.87
C GLU A 11 -12.03 9.53 -1.50
N PHE A 12 -11.36 10.41 -2.26
CA PHE A 12 -10.03 10.10 -2.79
C PHE A 12 -9.01 9.81 -1.67
N SER A 13 -9.16 10.45 -0.51
CA SER A 13 -8.35 10.20 0.69
C SER A 13 -8.45 8.76 1.18
N ASP A 14 -9.61 8.13 1.06
CA ASP A 14 -9.80 6.75 1.50
C ASP A 14 -9.03 5.77 0.61
N LEU A 15 -9.01 6.04 -0.70
CA LEU A 15 -8.21 5.28 -1.67
C LEU A 15 -6.71 5.40 -1.38
N VAL A 16 -6.25 6.62 -1.13
CA VAL A 16 -4.86 6.91 -0.75
C VAL A 16 -4.51 6.20 0.55
N TYR A 17 -5.39 6.27 1.56
CA TYR A 17 -5.18 5.64 2.85
C TYR A 17 -5.12 4.12 2.76
N ALA A 18 -5.99 3.50 1.96
CA ALA A 18 -5.98 2.07 1.71
C ALA A 18 -4.63 1.62 1.11
N TYR A 19 -4.18 2.31 0.06
CA TYR A 19 -2.91 2.00 -0.59
C TYR A 19 -1.71 2.22 0.35
N GLN A 20 -1.68 3.36 1.03
CA GLN A 20 -0.63 3.69 2.00
C GLN A 20 -0.55 2.66 3.13
N SER A 21 -1.70 2.22 3.65
CA SER A 21 -1.79 1.23 4.73
C SER A 21 -1.19 -0.10 4.29
N TRP A 22 -1.44 -0.52 3.05
CA TRP A 22 -0.84 -1.74 2.50
C TRP A 22 0.67 -1.63 2.33
N VAL A 23 1.19 -0.53 1.77
CA VAL A 23 2.65 -0.32 1.64
C VAL A 23 3.33 -0.34 3.01
N MET A 24 2.74 0.32 4.02
CA MET A 24 3.24 0.29 5.39
C MET A 24 3.21 -1.11 5.99
N ALA A 25 2.15 -1.89 5.75
CA ALA A 25 2.02 -3.26 6.22
C ALA A 25 3.07 -4.19 5.59
N VAL A 26 3.32 -4.06 4.29
CA VAL A 26 4.37 -4.82 3.59
C VAL A 26 5.75 -4.47 4.15
N ILE A 27 6.06 -3.18 4.36
CA ILE A 27 7.33 -2.77 4.99
C ILE A 27 7.45 -3.36 6.40
N ASN A 28 6.41 -3.27 7.22
CA ASN A 28 6.44 -3.78 8.59
C ASN A 28 6.72 -5.29 8.63
N ASP A 29 5.97 -6.05 7.85
CA ASP A 29 5.98 -7.51 7.93
C ASP A 29 7.19 -8.12 7.23
N GLU A 30 7.57 -7.59 6.05
CA GLU A 30 8.60 -8.20 5.20
C GLU A 30 9.99 -7.55 5.35
N LYS A 31 10.08 -6.29 5.82
CA LYS A 31 11.38 -5.61 6.04
C LYS A 31 11.74 -5.42 7.50
N LEU A 32 10.83 -4.88 8.29
CA LEU A 32 11.13 -4.54 9.69
C LEU A 32 11.00 -5.73 10.64
N GLY A 33 10.35 -6.82 10.20
CA GLY A 33 10.10 -7.99 11.03
C GLY A 33 9.25 -7.67 12.25
N GLY A 34 8.23 -6.82 12.06
CA GLY A 34 7.36 -6.35 13.13
C GLY A 34 6.78 -7.48 13.99
N GLU A 35 6.65 -7.24 15.30
CA GLU A 35 6.13 -8.24 16.25
C GLU A 35 4.66 -8.60 15.98
N GLU A 36 3.91 -7.64 15.45
CA GLU A 36 2.52 -7.81 15.03
C GLU A 36 2.44 -7.79 13.50
N ARG A 37 1.74 -8.79 12.94
CA ARG A 37 1.45 -8.89 11.52
C ARG A 37 0.41 -7.83 11.14
N LEU A 38 0.79 -6.87 10.30
CA LEU A 38 -0.10 -5.83 9.79
C LEU A 38 -0.68 -6.19 8.43
N LEU A 39 0.00 -7.03 7.63
CA LEU A 39 -0.45 -7.42 6.31
C LEU A 39 -1.56 -8.47 6.40
N THR A 40 -2.80 -7.98 6.42
CA THR A 40 -4.02 -8.79 6.38
C THR A 40 -4.59 -8.87 4.96
N ASP A 41 -5.40 -9.89 4.70
CA ASP A 41 -6.08 -10.07 3.42
C ASP A 41 -6.99 -8.86 3.09
N ASP A 42 -7.68 -8.31 4.10
CA ASP A 42 -8.52 -7.11 3.95
C ASP A 42 -7.70 -5.89 3.49
N ILE A 43 -6.52 -5.65 4.09
CA ILE A 43 -5.66 -4.52 3.72
C ILE A 43 -5.13 -4.69 2.28
N ALA A 44 -4.75 -5.92 1.91
CA ALA A 44 -4.30 -6.20 0.56
C ALA A 44 -5.44 -6.03 -0.47
N GLU A 45 -6.65 -6.50 -0.15
CA GLU A 45 -7.81 -6.36 -1.02
C GLU A 45 -8.22 -4.89 -1.19
N ASP A 46 -8.25 -4.11 -0.11
CA ASP A 46 -8.56 -2.69 -0.12
C ASP A 46 -7.57 -1.91 -1.01
N ALA A 47 -6.27 -2.22 -0.92
CA ALA A 47 -5.26 -1.61 -1.76
C ALA A 47 -5.40 -2.01 -3.24
N LEU A 48 -5.64 -3.29 -3.55
CA LEU A 48 -5.87 -3.73 -4.93
C LEU A 48 -7.11 -3.07 -5.54
N ASN A 49 -8.14 -2.83 -4.74
CA ASN A 49 -9.33 -2.10 -5.18
C ASN A 49 -9.04 -0.61 -5.38
N SER A 50 -8.24 0.02 -4.51
CA SER A 50 -7.90 1.44 -4.62
C SER A 50 -7.00 1.75 -5.83
N MET A 51 -6.04 0.86 -6.13
CA MET A 51 -5.14 0.98 -7.28
C MET A 51 -5.87 1.13 -8.62
N ARG A 52 -7.10 0.63 -8.74
CA ARG A 52 -7.92 0.77 -9.96
C ARG A 52 -8.28 2.21 -10.29
N PHE A 53 -8.23 3.09 -9.28
CA PHE A 53 -8.65 4.49 -9.37
C PHE A 53 -7.49 5.46 -9.10
N LEU A 54 -6.41 5.00 -8.46
CA LEU A 54 -5.25 5.83 -8.17
C LEU A 54 -4.38 6.01 -9.43
N PRO A 55 -3.99 7.25 -9.76
CA PRO A 55 -2.96 7.50 -10.77
C PRO A 55 -1.62 6.88 -10.35
N GLY A 56 -0.85 6.38 -11.32
CA GLY A 56 0.47 5.80 -11.05
C GLY A 56 1.42 6.78 -10.36
N GLU A 57 1.32 8.07 -10.65
CA GLU A 57 2.11 9.10 -9.96
C GLU A 57 1.80 9.18 -8.46
N VAL A 58 0.57 8.89 -8.06
CA VAL A 58 0.16 8.90 -6.65
C VAL A 58 0.68 7.66 -5.94
N THR A 59 0.54 6.48 -6.54
CA THR A 59 1.08 5.23 -5.95
C THR A 59 2.59 5.30 -5.84
N SER A 60 3.30 5.72 -6.89
CA SER A 60 4.75 5.90 -6.87
C SER A 60 5.21 6.96 -5.86
N ALA A 61 4.46 8.05 -5.69
CA ALA A 61 4.78 9.05 -4.68
C ALA A 61 4.64 8.50 -3.26
N ILE A 62 3.63 7.68 -2.99
CA ILE A 62 3.42 7.00 -1.69
C ILE A 62 4.56 6.03 -1.44
N GLU A 63 4.84 5.13 -2.38
CA GLU A 63 5.92 4.14 -2.30
C GLU A 63 7.27 4.79 -2.03
N THR A 64 7.66 5.78 -2.85
CA THR A 64 8.95 6.48 -2.71
C THR A 64 9.05 7.22 -1.38
N SER A 65 7.95 7.84 -0.94
CA SER A 65 7.92 8.57 0.33
C SER A 65 8.07 7.62 1.52
N LEU A 66 7.36 6.50 1.51
CA LEU A 66 7.43 5.50 2.59
C LEU A 66 8.77 4.76 2.60
N ALA A 67 9.29 4.36 1.43
CA ALA A 67 10.62 3.77 1.30
C ALA A 67 11.67 4.66 1.97
N ARG A 68 11.64 5.97 1.69
CA ARG A 68 12.55 6.95 2.29
C ARG A 68 12.36 7.10 3.80
N VAL A 69 11.12 7.11 4.28
CA VAL A 69 10.82 7.27 5.71
C VAL A 69 11.31 6.05 6.51
N TYR A 70 11.22 4.86 5.92
CA TYR A 70 11.58 3.60 6.57
C TYR A 70 12.98 3.09 6.21
N ASP A 71 13.76 3.87 5.46
CA ASP A 71 15.12 3.50 4.99
C ASP A 71 15.15 2.17 4.22
N VAL A 72 14.15 1.96 3.36
CA VAL A 72 14.03 0.81 2.46
C VAL A 72 14.42 1.25 1.05
N ASP A 73 15.17 0.40 0.34
CA ASP A 73 15.52 0.66 -1.06
C ASP A 73 14.24 0.66 -1.94
N PRO A 74 14.05 1.64 -2.84
CA PRO A 74 12.85 1.72 -3.67
C PRO A 74 12.65 0.53 -4.61
N ASP A 75 13.73 -0.01 -5.19
CA ASP A 75 13.64 -1.16 -6.09
C ASP A 75 13.29 -2.41 -5.28
N GLU A 76 13.91 -2.56 -4.11
CA GLU A 76 13.60 -3.64 -3.17
C GLU A 76 12.14 -3.58 -2.65
N LEU A 77 11.62 -2.37 -2.40
CA LEU A 77 10.22 -2.20 -2.02
C LEU A 77 9.28 -2.56 -3.18
N ALA A 78 9.60 -2.17 -4.41
CA ALA A 78 8.81 -2.51 -5.57
C ALA A 78 8.71 -4.04 -5.76
N GLU A 79 9.82 -4.76 -5.59
CA GLU A 79 9.83 -6.24 -5.66
C GLU A 79 8.94 -6.89 -4.58
N LEU A 80 8.84 -6.29 -3.39
CA LEU A 80 7.95 -6.79 -2.34
C LEU A 80 6.47 -6.52 -2.64
N LEU A 81 6.16 -5.33 -3.18
CA LEU A 81 4.79 -4.93 -3.48
C LEU A 81 4.24 -5.70 -4.70
N PHE A 82 5.07 -5.89 -5.72
CA PHE A 82 4.67 -6.47 -7.01
C PHE A 82 5.62 -7.61 -7.43
N PRO A 83 5.55 -8.77 -6.75
CA PRO A 83 6.47 -9.86 -7.01
C PRO A 83 6.28 -10.45 -8.42
N GLY A 84 7.34 -10.43 -9.21
CA GLY A 84 7.37 -11.00 -10.57
C GLY A 84 6.87 -10.08 -11.68
N GLU A 85 6.66 -8.79 -11.39
CA GLU A 85 6.54 -7.76 -12.43
C GLU A 85 7.93 -7.12 -12.64
N ASP A 86 8.56 -7.43 -13.79
CA ASP A 86 9.82 -6.82 -14.29
C ASP A 86 9.55 -5.62 -15.20
#